data_AF-A0A6G6IWY6-F1
#
_entry.id   AF-A0A6G6IWY6-F1
#
_cell.length_a   1.000
_cell.length_b   1.000
_cell.length_c   1.000
_cell.angle_alpha   90.00
_cell.angle_beta   90.00
_cell.angle_gamma   90.00
#
_symmetry.space_group_name_H-M   'P 1'
#
loop_
_entity.id
_entity.type
_entity.pdbx_description
1 polymer ?
#
loop_
_entity_poly.entity_id
_entity_poly.type
_entity_poly.pdbx_seq_one_letter_code
_entity_poly.pdbx_strand_id
1 'polypeptide(L)'
;METDFPEIEERFAADAWREPVYVEHKITHEDLTAATEAWLKAGGCITQVESGVQNAVGSQFNSRSVGESPVALQASVGQSLAAKARQARRAVIDTERVEKLQVLLLGETNRADVCAALEISDKILQRLLEQYFPGDKSVAHLRRKWRDEDQPKVVQLRDDEWKLAHGRIVKIDDIPHKRCPSCKEDKPTSQFYECSSHASGIKTYCKPCEKALGAIRWGKGGSNEQPSAA
;
A
#
# COMPACT_ATOMS: atom_id res chain seq x y z
N MET A 1 -6.00 44.51 23.70
CA MET A 1 -4.94 44.36 22.68
C MET A 1 -5.61 44.51 21.35
N GLU A 2 -5.76 45.78 20.94
CA GLU A 2 -6.19 46.16 19.60
C GLU A 2 -5.01 45.87 18.68
N THR A 3 -5.20 44.96 17.72
CA THR A 3 -4.16 44.63 16.75
C THR A 3 -4.28 45.59 15.57
N ASP A 4 -3.42 46.61 15.58
CA ASP A 4 -3.20 47.55 14.47
C ASP A 4 -2.49 46.85 13.31
N PHE A 5 -3.20 46.01 12.56
CA PHE A 5 -2.75 45.61 11.24
C PHE A 5 -3.42 46.52 10.20
N PRO A 6 -2.66 47.17 9.30
CA PRO A 6 -3.24 47.98 8.25
C PRO A 6 -4.13 47.11 7.36
N GLU A 7 -5.29 47.64 7.01
CA GLU A 7 -6.24 47.00 6.11
C GLU A 7 -5.58 46.82 4.73
N ILE A 8 -5.54 45.59 4.22
CA ILE A 8 -4.91 45.28 2.93
C ILE A 8 -5.85 45.81 1.83
N GLU A 9 -5.58 47.03 1.34
CA GLU A 9 -6.43 47.73 0.35
C GLU A 9 -6.41 47.08 -1.04
N GLU A 10 -5.41 46.25 -1.35
CA GLU A 10 -5.30 45.61 -2.66
C GLU A 10 -5.61 44.12 -2.57
N ARG A 11 -6.87 43.79 -2.88
CA ARG A 11 -7.26 42.42 -3.23
C ARG A 11 -6.71 42.08 -4.61
N PHE A 12 -5.51 41.53 -4.68
CA PHE A 12 -5.03 40.87 -5.88
C PHE A 12 -5.96 39.70 -6.19
N ALA A 13 -6.61 39.73 -7.36
CA ALA A 13 -7.33 38.56 -7.85
C ALA A 13 -6.31 37.41 -7.94
N ALA A 14 -6.67 36.24 -7.42
CA ALA A 14 -5.79 35.08 -7.49
C ALA A 14 -5.42 34.82 -8.96
N ASP A 15 -4.20 35.18 -9.35
CA ASP A 15 -3.61 34.93 -10.68
C ASP A 15 -3.54 33.42 -11.02
N ALA A 16 -4.03 32.55 -10.14
CA ALA A 16 -4.19 31.11 -10.33
C ALA A 16 -5.13 30.70 -11.48
N TRP A 17 -5.77 31.66 -12.17
CA TRP A 17 -6.68 31.40 -13.29
C TRP A 17 -6.45 32.32 -14.51
N ARG A 18 -5.25 32.85 -14.73
CA ARG A 18 -4.93 33.36 -16.07
C ARG A 18 -5.02 32.20 -17.06
N GLU A 19 -5.63 32.43 -18.22
CA GLU A 19 -5.63 31.48 -19.32
C GLU A 19 -4.18 31.00 -19.54
N PRO A 20 -3.95 29.69 -19.69
CA PRO A 20 -2.60 29.18 -19.86
C PRO A 20 -1.98 29.85 -21.08
N VAL A 21 -1.01 30.73 -20.85
CA VAL A 21 -0.21 31.29 -21.94
C VAL A 21 0.56 30.12 -22.52
N TYR A 22 0.17 29.69 -23.71
CA TYR A 22 0.82 28.62 -24.42
C TYR A 22 2.22 29.10 -24.83
N VAL A 23 3.20 28.74 -24.01
CA VAL A 23 4.60 28.85 -24.40
C VAL A 23 4.87 27.64 -25.29
N GLU A 24 5.09 27.86 -26.58
CA GLU A 24 5.56 26.80 -27.48
C GLU A 24 6.82 26.15 -26.88
N HIS A 25 6.70 24.94 -26.35
CA HIS A 25 7.84 24.17 -25.85
C HIS A 25 8.73 23.74 -27.03
N LYS A 26 9.56 24.66 -27.54
CA LYS A 26 10.54 24.41 -28.60
C LYS A 26 11.90 23.99 -28.03
N ILE A 27 11.90 23.07 -27.08
CA ILE A 27 13.11 22.30 -26.80
C ILE A 27 12.93 21.00 -27.55
N THR A 28 13.55 20.92 -28.72
CA THR A 28 13.57 19.68 -29.49
C THR A 28 14.57 18.70 -28.88
N HIS A 29 14.45 17.44 -29.26
CA HIS A 29 15.42 16.43 -28.83
C HIS A 29 16.85 16.77 -29.32
N GLU A 30 16.96 17.49 -30.44
CA GLU A 30 18.24 17.95 -30.99
C GLU A 30 18.87 19.03 -30.11
N ASP A 31 18.08 19.97 -29.60
CA ASP A 31 18.55 21.00 -28.66
C ASP A 31 19.06 20.40 -27.35
N LEU A 32 18.37 19.37 -26.84
CA LEU A 32 18.82 18.63 -25.66
C LEU A 32 20.15 17.92 -25.91
N THR A 33 20.30 17.33 -27.09
CA THR A 33 21.52 16.60 -27.48
C THR A 33 22.71 17.56 -27.57
N ALA A 34 22.53 18.70 -28.24
CA ALA A 34 23.55 19.74 -28.35
C ALA A 34 23.96 20.30 -26.99
N ALA A 35 23.00 20.51 -26.07
CA ALA A 35 23.28 20.96 -24.71
C ALA A 35 24.10 19.93 -23.92
N THR A 36 23.77 18.63 -24.01
CA THR A 36 24.56 17.57 -23.37
C THR A 36 25.97 17.46 -23.93
N GLU A 37 26.15 17.59 -25.24
CA GLU A 37 27.46 17.55 -25.87
C GLU A 37 28.35 18.74 -25.46
N ALA A 38 27.77 19.94 -25.44
CA ALA A 38 28.45 21.14 -24.98
C ALA A 38 28.90 21.01 -23.51
N TRP A 39 28.05 20.45 -22.66
CA TRP A 39 28.34 20.22 -21.24
C TRP A 39 29.45 19.16 -21.04
N LEU A 40 29.41 18.05 -21.78
CA LEU A 40 30.46 17.02 -21.75
C LEU A 40 31.79 17.57 -22.28
N LYS A 41 31.77 18.38 -23.34
CA LYS A 41 32.96 19.02 -23.92
C LYS A 41 33.60 20.04 -22.97
N ALA A 42 32.79 20.69 -22.11
CA ALA A 42 33.26 21.55 -21.04
C ALA A 42 33.88 20.78 -19.85
N GLY A 43 33.95 19.44 -19.92
CA GLY A 43 34.47 18.59 -18.86
C GLY A 43 33.48 18.37 -17.71
N GLY A 44 32.20 18.65 -17.92
CA GLY A 44 31.14 18.33 -16.96
C GLY A 44 31.09 16.83 -16.72
N CYS A 45 31.28 16.42 -15.47
CA CYS A 45 31.04 15.05 -15.02
C CYS A 45 30.00 15.08 -13.90
N ILE A 46 29.07 14.10 -13.91
CA ILE A 46 28.08 13.99 -12.85
C ILE A 46 28.82 13.42 -11.64
N THR A 47 29.24 14.30 -10.72
CA THR A 47 30.01 13.92 -9.54
C THR A 47 29.14 13.30 -8.45
N GLN A 48 27.86 13.66 -8.39
CA GLN A 48 26.92 13.13 -7.40
C GLN A 48 25.49 13.18 -7.94
N VAL A 49 24.86 12.02 -8.10
CA VAL A 49 23.41 11.92 -8.25
C VAL A 49 22.84 11.85 -6.85
N GLU A 50 22.11 12.87 -6.40
CA GLU A 50 21.32 12.75 -5.16
C GLU A 50 20.32 11.62 -5.37
N SER A 51 20.56 10.48 -4.71
CA SER A 51 19.77 9.27 -4.90
C SER A 51 18.36 9.51 -4.35
N GLY A 52 17.45 9.98 -5.20
CA GLY A 52 16.02 9.93 -4.93
C GLY A 52 15.59 8.48 -4.81
N VAL A 53 15.33 8.05 -3.57
CA VAL A 53 14.60 6.83 -3.14
C VAL A 53 14.65 5.69 -4.16
N GLN A 54 15.83 5.09 -4.36
CA GLN A 54 15.89 3.78 -5.00
C GLN A 54 15.55 2.74 -3.93
N ASN A 55 14.30 2.28 -3.93
CA ASN A 55 13.95 1.05 -3.25
C ASN A 55 14.85 -0.05 -3.83
N ALA A 56 15.66 -0.66 -2.99
CA ALA A 56 16.68 -1.62 -3.38
C ALA A 56 16.10 -3.00 -3.75
N VAL A 57 14.98 -3.00 -4.46
CA VAL A 57 14.40 -4.16 -5.11
C VAL A 57 14.85 -4.07 -6.56
N GLY A 58 15.69 -5.00 -7.00
CA GLY A 58 16.01 -5.12 -8.42
C GLY A 58 14.70 -5.14 -9.21
N SER A 59 14.59 -4.31 -10.24
CA SER A 59 13.40 -4.27 -11.09
C SER A 59 13.20 -5.66 -11.69
N GLN A 60 12.20 -6.38 -11.18
CA GLN A 60 11.81 -7.68 -11.71
C GLN A 60 10.76 -7.43 -12.79
N PHE A 61 11.10 -7.79 -14.03
CA PHE A 61 10.14 -7.83 -15.13
C PHE A 61 9.83 -9.29 -15.43
N ASN A 62 8.57 -9.72 -15.28
CA ASN A 62 8.16 -11.12 -15.45
C ASN A 62 9.08 -12.12 -14.72
N SER A 63 9.36 -11.88 -13.44
CA SER A 63 10.22 -12.72 -12.60
C SER A 63 11.68 -12.86 -13.08
N ARG A 64 12.09 -12.05 -14.07
CA ARG A 64 13.46 -11.97 -14.56
C ARG A 64 14.06 -10.65 -14.09
N SER A 65 15.24 -10.70 -13.47
CA SER A 65 15.98 -9.49 -13.15
C SER A 65 16.52 -8.88 -14.45
N VAL A 66 16.23 -7.60 -14.66
CA VAL A 66 16.72 -6.82 -15.80
C VAL A 66 17.63 -5.70 -15.28
N GLY A 67 18.85 -5.61 -15.84
CA GLY A 67 19.78 -4.52 -15.55
C GLY A 67 20.61 -4.68 -14.27
N GLU A 68 21.14 -5.88 -13.99
CA GLU A 68 22.05 -6.07 -12.86
C GLU A 68 23.42 -5.44 -13.16
N SER A 69 23.58 -4.16 -12.81
CA SER A 69 24.91 -3.58 -12.61
C SER A 69 25.66 -4.40 -11.54
N PRO A 70 26.98 -4.62 -11.68
CA PRO A 70 27.79 -5.30 -10.66
C PRO A 70 27.59 -4.71 -9.26
N VAL A 71 27.34 -3.40 -9.17
CA VAL A 71 27.05 -2.67 -7.93
C VAL A 71 25.70 -3.09 -7.34
N ALA A 72 24.67 -3.26 -8.17
CA ALA A 72 23.34 -3.71 -7.74
C ALA A 72 23.38 -5.17 -7.24
N LEU A 73 24.16 -6.03 -7.90
CA LEU A 73 24.34 -7.41 -7.46
C LEU A 73 25.07 -7.46 -6.10
N GLN A 74 26.15 -6.70 -5.93
CA GLN A 74 26.88 -6.60 -4.66
C GLN A 74 26.01 -6.02 -3.53
N ALA A 75 25.18 -5.02 -3.82
CA ALA A 75 24.22 -4.47 -2.86
C ALA A 75 23.15 -5.51 -2.45
N SER A 76 22.66 -6.31 -3.41
CA SER A 76 21.68 -7.37 -3.13
C SER A 76 22.25 -8.47 -2.24
N VAL A 77 23.50 -8.87 -2.49
CA VAL A 77 24.26 -9.81 -1.65
C VAL A 77 24.47 -9.22 -0.26
N GLY A 78 24.86 -7.95 -0.16
CA GLY A 78 25.01 -7.24 1.12
C GLY A 78 23.72 -7.21 1.94
N GLN A 79 22.57 -6.97 1.31
CA GLN A 79 21.26 -7.01 1.97
C GLN A 79 20.88 -8.42 2.44
N SER A 80 21.14 -9.44 1.62
CA SER A 80 20.92 -10.85 1.98
C SER A 80 21.76 -11.25 3.21
N LEU A 81 23.04 -10.88 3.22
CA LEU A 81 23.93 -11.12 4.37
C LEU A 81 23.47 -10.35 5.61
N ALA A 82 23.08 -9.08 5.46
CA ALA A 82 22.56 -8.29 6.58
C ALA A 82 21.25 -8.86 7.14
N ALA A 83 20.35 -9.35 6.28
CA ALA A 83 19.12 -10.03 6.67
C ALA A 83 19.42 -11.33 7.43
N LYS A 84 20.33 -12.16 6.93
CA LYS A 84 20.81 -13.37 7.62
C LYS A 84 21.42 -13.05 8.98
N ALA A 85 22.25 -12.00 9.07
CA ALA A 85 22.85 -11.57 10.33
C ALA A 85 21.81 -11.06 11.34
N ARG A 86 20.75 -10.38 10.88
CA ARG A 86 19.61 -9.99 11.74
C ARG A 86 18.85 -11.22 12.23
N GLN A 87 18.62 -12.20 11.36
CA GLN A 87 17.95 -13.44 11.73
C GLN A 87 18.78 -14.25 12.74
N ALA A 88 20.09 -14.35 12.55
CA ALA A 88 21.00 -15.03 13.49
C ALA A 88 20.97 -14.38 14.89
N ARG A 89 21.04 -13.04 14.96
CA ARG A 89 20.91 -12.32 16.24
C ARG A 89 19.57 -12.56 16.92
N ARG A 90 18.48 -12.60 16.15
CA ARG A 90 17.15 -12.92 16.67
C ARG A 90 17.08 -14.36 17.18
N ALA A 91 17.66 -15.31 16.45
CA ALA A 91 17.66 -16.73 16.84
C ALA A 91 18.31 -16.95 18.21
N VAL A 92 19.38 -16.23 18.54
CA VAL A 92 20.02 -16.30 19.88
C VAL A 92 19.09 -15.80 20.99
N ILE A 93 18.36 -14.71 20.74
CA ILE A 93 17.37 -14.19 21.71
C ILE A 93 16.18 -15.14 21.84
N ASP A 94 15.80 -15.76 20.72
CA ASP A 94 14.67 -16.67 20.66
C ASP A 94 14.93 -17.99 21.38
N THR A 95 16.16 -18.53 21.30
CA THR A 95 16.52 -19.74 22.05
C THR A 95 16.33 -19.54 23.54
N GLU A 96 16.77 -18.41 24.11
CA GLU A 96 16.58 -18.10 25.54
C GLU A 96 15.09 -18.03 25.91
N ARG A 97 14.27 -17.42 25.03
CA ARG A 97 12.81 -17.33 25.24
C ARG A 97 12.11 -18.67 25.12
N VAL A 98 12.56 -19.53 24.20
CA VAL A 98 11.99 -20.86 23.97
C VAL A 98 12.26 -21.76 25.17
N GLU A 99 13.47 -21.70 25.75
CA GLU A 99 13.79 -22.44 26.98
C GLU A 99 12.88 -22.03 28.14
N LYS A 100 12.70 -20.72 28.36
CA LYS A 100 11.76 -20.21 29.39
C LYS A 100 10.31 -20.62 29.09
N LEU A 101 9.91 -20.57 27.82
CA LEU A 101 8.58 -20.98 27.40
C LEU A 101 8.32 -22.47 27.69
N GLN A 102 9.29 -23.35 27.43
CA GLN A 102 9.15 -24.79 27.72
C GLN A 102 8.88 -25.07 29.20
N VAL A 103 9.51 -24.32 30.11
CA VAL A 103 9.23 -24.43 31.55
C VAL A 103 7.80 -23.98 31.88
N LEU A 104 7.34 -22.89 31.28
CA LEU A 104 5.99 -22.36 31.48
C LEU A 104 4.90 -23.28 30.90
N LEU A 105 5.21 -24.02 29.82
CA LEU A 105 4.29 -24.96 29.18
C LEU A 105 4.00 -26.22 30.02
N LEU A 106 4.77 -26.47 31.08
CA LEU A 106 4.48 -27.55 32.03
C LEU A 106 3.32 -27.19 32.99
N GLY A 107 2.96 -25.90 33.08
CA GLY A 107 1.79 -25.44 33.82
C GLY A 107 0.60 -25.11 32.89
N GLU A 108 -0.61 -25.24 33.40
CA GLU A 108 -1.80 -24.70 32.74
C GLU A 108 -1.76 -23.17 32.81
N THR A 109 -1.27 -22.52 31.76
CA THR A 109 -1.10 -21.06 31.71
C THR A 109 -1.88 -20.44 30.55
N ASN A 110 -2.48 -19.28 30.78
CA ASN A 110 -3.13 -18.53 29.70
C ASN A 110 -2.09 -17.77 28.88
N ARG A 111 -2.44 -17.46 27.63
CA ARG A 111 -1.61 -16.68 26.71
C ARG A 111 -1.15 -15.32 27.28
N ALA A 112 -2.02 -14.63 28.02
CA ALA A 112 -1.67 -13.35 28.64
C ALA A 112 -0.61 -13.52 29.73
N ASP A 113 -0.74 -14.57 30.54
CA ASP A 113 0.18 -14.88 31.64
C ASP A 113 1.56 -15.28 31.09
N VAL A 114 1.59 -16.05 30.00
CA VAL A 114 2.83 -16.40 29.27
C VAL A 114 3.52 -15.15 28.73
N CYS A 115 2.78 -14.24 28.10
CA CYS A 115 3.34 -12.97 27.61
C CYS A 115 3.91 -12.11 28.74
N ALA A 116 3.20 -12.04 29.88
CA ALA A 116 3.65 -11.30 31.06
C ALA A 116 4.91 -11.91 31.68
N ALA A 117 4.95 -13.24 31.83
CA ALA A 117 6.08 -13.96 32.42
C ALA A 117 7.35 -13.88 31.57
N LEU A 118 7.21 -13.83 30.25
CA LEU A 118 8.34 -13.70 29.31
C LEU A 118 8.69 -12.24 28.98
N GLU A 119 7.92 -11.27 29.48
CA GLU A 119 8.04 -9.84 29.14
C GLU A 119 8.04 -9.60 27.61
N ILE A 120 7.20 -10.34 26.88
CA ILE A 120 7.09 -10.25 25.42
C ILE A 120 5.69 -9.84 24.96
N SER A 121 5.63 -9.23 23.78
CA SER A 121 4.35 -9.02 23.11
C SER A 121 3.77 -10.32 22.54
N ASP A 122 2.44 -10.38 22.43
CA ASP A 122 1.74 -11.50 21.79
C ASP A 122 2.23 -11.78 20.37
N LYS A 123 2.60 -10.75 19.60
CA LYS A 123 3.19 -10.92 18.25
C LYS A 123 4.49 -11.73 18.28
N ILE A 124 5.33 -11.51 19.29
CA ILE A 124 6.58 -12.25 19.46
C ILE A 124 6.25 -13.68 19.88
N LEU A 125 5.33 -13.88 20.82
CA LEU A 125 4.88 -15.20 21.25
C LEU A 125 4.35 -16.02 20.07
N GLN A 126 3.41 -15.49 19.28
CA GLN A 126 2.87 -16.19 18.11
C GLN A 126 3.96 -16.60 17.13
N ARG A 127 4.91 -15.71 16.83
CA ARG A 127 6.06 -16.04 15.97
C ARG A 127 6.92 -17.15 16.55
N LEU A 128 7.20 -17.15 17.86
CA LEU A 128 7.95 -18.22 18.50
C LEU A 128 7.21 -19.56 18.40
N LEU A 129 5.90 -19.57 18.63
CA LEU A 129 5.06 -20.75 18.52
C LEU A 129 5.02 -21.30 17.08
N GLU A 130 4.94 -20.43 16.08
CA GLU A 130 4.96 -20.80 14.66
C GLU A 130 6.32 -21.35 14.22
N GLN A 131 7.41 -20.69 14.62
CA GLN A 131 8.76 -21.01 14.15
C GLN A 131 9.37 -22.23 14.85
N TYR A 132 9.13 -22.40 16.15
CA TYR A 132 9.78 -23.43 16.97
C TYR A 132 8.85 -24.58 17.38
N PHE A 133 7.53 -24.36 17.40
CA PHE A 133 6.54 -25.36 17.81
C PHE A 133 5.45 -25.64 16.75
N PRO A 134 5.75 -25.79 15.45
CA PRO A 134 4.77 -25.76 14.37
C PRO A 134 3.67 -26.85 14.46
N GLY A 135 3.98 -28.00 15.05
CA GLY A 135 3.05 -29.13 15.16
C GLY A 135 2.70 -29.57 16.59
N ASP A 136 3.15 -28.83 17.61
CA ASP A 136 2.92 -29.24 18.98
C ASP A 136 1.48 -28.90 19.42
N LYS A 137 0.77 -29.93 19.91
CA LYS A 137 -0.61 -29.80 20.40
C LYS A 137 -0.66 -29.14 21.77
N SER A 138 0.41 -29.24 22.57
CA SER A 138 0.49 -28.64 23.90
C SER A 138 0.28 -27.13 23.82
N VAL A 139 0.86 -26.47 22.81
CA VAL A 139 0.78 -25.01 22.61
C VAL A 139 -0.43 -24.55 21.80
N ALA A 140 -1.29 -25.47 21.34
CA ALA A 140 -2.40 -25.13 20.44
C ALA A 140 -3.39 -24.13 21.07
N HIS A 141 -3.55 -24.17 22.39
CA HIS A 141 -4.40 -23.24 23.15
C HIS A 141 -3.82 -21.82 23.23
N LEU A 142 -2.49 -21.66 23.10
CA LEU A 142 -1.81 -20.37 23.10
C LEU A 142 -1.79 -19.69 21.73
N ARG A 143 -2.03 -20.47 20.66
CA ARG A 143 -2.09 -19.93 19.30
C ARG A 143 -3.30 -19.06 19.11
N ARG A 144 -3.10 -17.93 18.44
CA ARG A 144 -4.21 -17.08 18.00
C ARG A 144 -5.04 -17.87 17.00
N LYS A 145 -6.25 -18.27 17.40
CA LYS A 145 -7.25 -18.73 16.43
C LYS A 145 -7.54 -17.56 15.50
N TRP A 146 -7.43 -17.79 14.20
CA TRP A 146 -8.05 -16.90 13.22
C TRP A 146 -9.51 -16.78 13.61
N ARG A 147 -9.94 -15.57 13.93
CA ARG A 147 -11.33 -15.31 14.23
C ARG A 147 -11.98 -15.17 12.86
N ASP A 148 -12.96 -16.00 12.54
CA ASP A 148 -13.80 -15.83 11.35
C ASP A 148 -14.53 -14.47 11.34
N GLU A 149 -14.42 -13.68 12.41
CA GLU A 149 -14.88 -12.30 12.57
C GLU A 149 -14.07 -11.24 11.78
N ASP A 150 -13.38 -11.62 10.71
CA ASP A 150 -13.06 -10.69 9.60
C ASP A 150 -14.28 -10.50 8.67
N GLN A 151 -15.50 -10.74 9.16
CA GLN A 151 -16.67 -10.13 8.55
C GLN A 151 -16.46 -8.62 8.57
N PRO A 152 -16.62 -7.92 7.43
CA PRO A 152 -16.47 -6.48 7.40
C PRO A 152 -17.37 -5.90 8.48
N LYS A 153 -16.80 -5.12 9.42
CA LYS A 153 -17.56 -4.40 10.44
C LYS A 153 -18.58 -3.52 9.73
N VAL A 154 -19.80 -4.02 9.60
CA VAL A 154 -20.91 -3.25 9.05
C VAL A 154 -21.28 -2.22 10.10
N VAL A 155 -20.94 -0.97 9.83
CA VAL A 155 -21.44 0.15 10.65
C VAL A 155 -22.89 0.36 10.25
N GLN A 156 -23.82 0.20 11.20
CA GLN A 156 -25.18 0.70 11.02
C GLN A 156 -25.12 2.23 11.13
N LEU A 157 -25.44 2.93 10.05
CA LEU A 157 -25.57 4.39 10.04
C LEU A 157 -27.05 4.71 9.90
N ARG A 158 -27.53 5.73 10.62
CA ARG A 158 -28.86 6.31 10.39
C ARG A 158 -28.85 7.06 9.07
N ASP A 159 -29.97 7.09 8.37
CA ASP A 159 -30.11 7.63 7.00
C ASP A 159 -29.56 9.07 6.86
N ASP A 160 -29.72 9.87 7.91
CA ASP A 160 -29.41 11.30 7.94
C ASP A 160 -27.89 11.63 7.90
N GLU A 161 -27.03 10.66 8.18
CA GLU A 161 -25.56 10.85 8.31
C GLU A 161 -24.77 10.21 7.14
N TRP A 162 -25.46 9.74 6.09
CA TRP A 162 -24.85 8.84 5.11
C TRP A 162 -23.92 9.54 4.11
N LYS A 163 -22.60 9.43 4.35
CA LYS A 163 -21.55 9.65 3.35
C LYS A 163 -20.53 8.52 3.42
N LEU A 164 -20.55 7.62 2.41
CA LEU A 164 -19.60 6.51 2.33
C LEU A 164 -18.18 7.02 2.01
N ALA A 165 -17.23 6.72 2.90
CA ALA A 165 -15.80 6.81 2.63
C ALA A 165 -15.33 5.61 1.78
N HIS A 166 -14.25 5.78 1.00
CA HIS A 166 -13.72 4.74 0.11
C HIS A 166 -13.60 3.38 0.80
N GLY A 167 -14.35 2.39 0.31
CA GLY A 167 -14.20 0.98 0.67
C GLY A 167 -15.04 0.48 1.85
N ARG A 168 -15.80 1.31 2.58
CA ARG A 168 -16.71 0.83 3.64
C ARG A 168 -18.03 0.29 3.06
N ILE A 169 -18.58 -0.75 3.68
CA ILE A 169 -19.93 -1.29 3.41
C ILE A 169 -20.84 -0.86 4.57
N VAL A 170 -22.01 -0.32 4.26
CA VAL A 170 -23.01 0.16 5.24
C VAL A 170 -24.35 -0.50 4.92
N LYS A 171 -25.18 -0.81 5.91
CA LYS A 171 -26.55 -1.30 5.70
C LYS A 171 -27.54 -0.14 5.74
N ILE A 172 -28.43 -0.08 4.75
CA ILE A 172 -29.56 0.85 4.67
C ILE A 172 -30.79 0.03 4.40
N ASP A 173 -31.79 0.14 5.24
CA ASP A 173 -32.99 -0.72 5.20
C ASP A 173 -32.63 -2.21 5.09
N ASP A 174 -31.64 -2.64 5.88
CA ASP A 174 -31.03 -3.98 5.88
C ASP A 174 -30.29 -4.40 4.60
N ILE A 175 -30.25 -3.56 3.57
CA ILE A 175 -29.52 -3.81 2.33
C ILE A 175 -28.10 -3.24 2.42
N PRO A 176 -27.04 -4.06 2.26
CA PRO A 176 -25.67 -3.58 2.25
C PRO A 176 -25.38 -2.77 0.98
N HIS A 177 -24.83 -1.57 1.16
CA HIS A 177 -24.44 -0.61 0.14
C HIS A 177 -22.94 -0.29 0.22
N LYS A 178 -22.35 0.03 -0.93
CA LYS A 178 -20.95 0.42 -1.10
C LYS A 178 -20.83 1.52 -2.15
N ARG A 179 -19.92 2.46 -1.92
CA ARG A 179 -19.61 3.54 -2.87
C ARG A 179 -18.62 3.09 -3.91
N CYS A 180 -18.93 3.29 -5.18
CA CYS A 180 -17.98 3.03 -6.26
C CYS A 180 -16.97 4.18 -6.38
N PRO A 181 -15.65 3.93 -6.33
CA PRO A 181 -14.65 5.00 -6.48
C PRO A 181 -14.64 5.68 -7.85
N SER A 182 -15.12 4.98 -8.90
CA SER A 182 -15.08 5.47 -10.29
C SER A 182 -16.27 6.38 -10.59
N CYS A 183 -17.51 5.90 -10.41
CA CYS A 183 -18.71 6.73 -10.65
C CYS A 183 -19.12 7.57 -9.43
N LYS A 184 -18.51 7.35 -8.25
CA LYS A 184 -18.80 8.04 -6.98
C LYS A 184 -20.22 7.88 -6.44
N GLU A 185 -21.03 7.04 -7.08
CA GLU A 185 -22.38 6.67 -6.66
C GLU A 185 -22.38 5.53 -5.64
N ASP A 186 -23.36 5.57 -4.75
CA ASP A 186 -23.63 4.55 -3.75
C ASP A 186 -24.59 3.51 -4.33
N LYS A 187 -24.18 2.24 -4.29
CA LYS A 187 -24.92 1.13 -4.91
C LYS A 187 -25.02 -0.05 -3.95
N PRO A 188 -26.10 -0.86 -4.03
CA PRO A 188 -26.19 -2.08 -3.26
C PRO A 188 -25.06 -3.03 -3.66
N THR A 189 -24.57 -3.86 -2.72
CA THR A 189 -23.47 -4.80 -2.98
C THR A 189 -23.77 -5.79 -4.09
N SER A 190 -25.05 -6.06 -4.37
CA SER A 190 -25.51 -6.89 -5.51
C SER A 190 -25.11 -6.33 -6.89
N GLN A 191 -24.84 -5.02 -6.98
CA GLN A 191 -24.33 -4.37 -8.19
C GLN A 191 -22.80 -4.42 -8.33
N PHE A 192 -22.11 -5.11 -7.41
CA PHE A 192 -20.67 -5.39 -7.48
C PHE A 192 -20.46 -6.87 -7.83
N TYR A 193 -19.29 -7.21 -8.37
CA TYR A 193 -18.91 -8.61 -8.56
C TYR A 193 -18.36 -9.19 -7.25
N GLU A 194 -18.65 -10.46 -6.99
CA GLU A 194 -18.06 -11.21 -5.89
C GLU A 194 -16.57 -11.48 -6.18
N CYS A 195 -15.74 -11.36 -5.16
CA CYS A 195 -14.31 -11.56 -5.27
C CYS A 195 -13.72 -12.05 -3.95
N SER A 196 -13.37 -13.34 -3.92
CA SER A 196 -12.80 -14.01 -2.75
C SER A 196 -11.41 -13.50 -2.35
N SER A 197 -10.70 -12.82 -3.25
CA SER A 197 -9.38 -12.26 -2.95
C SER A 197 -9.43 -10.94 -2.16
N HIS A 198 -10.60 -10.31 -2.03
CA HIS A 198 -10.78 -9.10 -1.22
C HIS A 198 -11.37 -9.45 0.14
N ALA A 199 -10.87 -8.82 1.20
CA ALA A 199 -11.39 -9.00 2.57
C ALA A 199 -12.90 -8.69 2.67
N SER A 200 -13.42 -7.78 1.85
CA SER A 200 -14.86 -7.46 1.80
C SER A 200 -15.72 -8.47 1.02
N GLY A 201 -15.13 -9.47 0.37
CA GLY A 201 -15.81 -10.44 -0.48
C GLY A 201 -16.32 -9.90 -1.82
N ILE A 202 -16.16 -8.60 -2.10
CA ILE A 202 -16.66 -7.94 -3.33
C ILE A 202 -15.60 -7.03 -3.99
N LYS A 203 -15.72 -6.83 -5.30
CA LYS A 203 -14.85 -5.96 -6.10
C LYS A 203 -14.91 -4.49 -5.67
N THR A 204 -13.87 -3.74 -6.05
CA THR A 204 -13.73 -2.32 -5.74
C THR A 204 -14.72 -1.46 -6.51
N TYR A 205 -14.95 -1.78 -7.79
CA TYR A 205 -15.82 -1.03 -8.67
C TYR A 205 -17.16 -1.75 -8.89
N CYS A 206 -18.21 -0.97 -9.17
CA CYS A 206 -19.50 -1.55 -9.54
C CYS A 206 -19.39 -2.24 -10.92
N LYS A 207 -20.29 -3.17 -11.21
CA LYS A 207 -20.33 -3.94 -12.48
C LYS A 207 -20.12 -3.08 -13.74
N PRO A 208 -20.78 -1.91 -13.94
CA PRO A 208 -20.56 -1.11 -15.15
C PRO A 208 -19.16 -0.49 -15.21
N CYS A 209 -18.64 0.04 -14.09
CA CYS A 209 -17.29 0.59 -14.04
C CYS A 209 -16.22 -0.50 -14.24
N GLU A 210 -16.43 -1.70 -13.69
CA GLU A 210 -15.51 -2.83 -13.90
C GLU A 210 -15.50 -3.27 -15.37
N LYS A 211 -16.65 -3.26 -16.06
CA LYS A 211 -16.74 -3.52 -17.50
C LYS A 211 -16.01 -2.46 -18.32
N ALA A 212 -16.19 -1.18 -18.00
CA ALA A 212 -15.50 -0.08 -18.67
C ALA A 212 -13.97 -0.18 -18.48
N LEU A 213 -13.52 -0.46 -17.25
CA LEU A 213 -12.11 -0.70 -16.95
C LEU A 213 -11.57 -1.95 -17.65
N GLY A 214 -12.37 -3.01 -17.75
CA GLY A 214 -12.03 -4.21 -18.50
C GLY A 214 -11.83 -3.90 -19.99
N ALA A 215 -12.70 -3.10 -20.61
CA ALA A 215 -12.56 -2.69 -21.99
C ALA A 215 -11.25 -1.90 -22.25
N ILE A 216 -10.86 -1.03 -21.31
CA ILE A 216 -9.59 -0.30 -21.36
C ILE A 216 -8.40 -1.26 -21.18
N ARG A 217 -8.43 -2.15 -20.18
CA ARG A 217 -7.33 -3.06 -19.82
C ARG A 217 -7.03 -4.10 -20.88
N TRP A 218 -8.06 -4.61 -21.55
CA TRP A 218 -7.95 -5.69 -22.53
C TRP A 218 -7.98 -5.20 -23.98
N GLY A 219 -7.95 -3.88 -24.20
CA GLY A 219 -7.73 -3.26 -25.50
C GLY A 219 -8.48 -3.94 -26.64
N LYS A 220 -9.80 -3.74 -26.74
CA LYS A 220 -10.43 -3.87 -28.06
C LYS A 220 -9.81 -2.79 -28.93
N GLY A 221 -8.99 -3.21 -29.90
CA GLY A 221 -8.62 -2.35 -31.01
C GLY A 221 -9.88 -1.77 -31.64
N GLY A 222 -9.89 -0.44 -31.78
CA GLY A 222 -10.72 0.35 -32.71
C GLY A 222 -12.22 0.05 -32.78
N SER A 223 -13.04 0.91 -32.16
CA SER A 223 -14.12 1.58 -32.90
C SER A 223 -14.50 2.86 -32.16
N ASN A 224 -14.37 3.95 -32.90
CA ASN A 224 -14.73 5.30 -32.55
C ASN A 224 -16.25 5.44 -32.64
N GLU A 225 -16.94 5.63 -31.52
CA GLU A 225 -18.29 6.20 -31.49
C GLU A 225 -18.33 7.26 -30.40
N GLN A 226 -18.15 8.52 -30.83
CA GLN A 226 -18.56 9.67 -30.04
C GLN A 226 -20.10 9.75 -30.08
N PRO A 227 -20.78 10.01 -28.94
CA PRO A 227 -22.20 10.28 -28.96
C PRO A 227 -22.47 11.64 -29.64
N SER A 228 -23.21 11.62 -30.74
CA SER A 228 -23.77 12.83 -31.37
C SER A 228 -24.73 13.52 -30.39
N ALA A 229 -24.34 14.70 -29.91
CA ALA A 229 -25.27 15.62 -29.29
C ALA A 229 -26.12 16.30 -30.38
N ALA A 230 -27.43 16.36 -30.10
CA ALA A 230 -28.46 17.02 -30.90
C ALA A 230 -28.34 18.55 -30.90
#